data_AF-A0A6M2DBU9-F1
#
_entry.id   AF-A0A6M2DBU9-F1
#
_cell.length_a   1.000
_cell.length_b   1.000
_cell.length_c   1.000
_cell.angle_alpha   90.00
_cell.angle_beta   90.00
_cell.angle_gamma   90.00
#
_symmetry.space_group_name_H-M   'P 1'
#
loop_
_entity.id
_entity.type
_entity.pdbx_description
1 polymer ?
#
loop_
_entity_poly.entity_id
_entity_poly.type
_entity_poly.pdbx_seq_one_letter_code
_entity_poly.pdbx_strand_id
1 'polypeptide(L)'
;MILRKIYVLPILFIIICFLLTNLYFMHILFNNSKEVSIEYKPSSTFIKEIVQKSQSLSRIYLQKNLDSNKIVQNIKNNFKLNYVQGISTLHDVFLNWPKGNKLYPDNSTIVGSLLYFLANSKIITSDIAPKGTQLKLLLTLEGGMKAIFKPRWFERNFIIEGPVYAGKDRDNAEILAFYLAAILGLQSAPIAISRKILRKELTSTQIGKLKKTMFYNDQGKYCFYGKCHYCTIKEPVCEDDFGGVDGVMIQYLNIEDGLLVKRSPWQRTYKETIRARWEIDHNYCKNIKNELTSERLLDLIDMSIVDFLLQNGDRHHYETFEDRTLLLDNGKGLGNPYIDHIDILAPFYQCCMIRKNMWERLLMFAGGSLSETIRKLIVNEPLHPIVIEPHLEALDRRLKIIYSVYEICKNRISRDILK
;
A
#
# COMPACT_ATOMS: atom_id res chain seq x y z
N MET A 1 -11.26 72.13 -22.35
CA MET A 1 -10.75 70.82 -22.85
C MET A 1 -9.46 70.39 -22.13
N ILE A 2 -9.37 70.47 -20.79
CA ILE A 2 -8.13 70.16 -20.02
C ILE A 2 -8.40 69.28 -18.78
N LEU A 3 -9.64 68.88 -18.46
CA LEU A 3 -9.89 68.02 -17.28
C LEU A 3 -9.91 66.50 -17.56
N ARG A 4 -9.89 66.04 -18.81
CA ARG A 4 -9.92 64.59 -19.13
C ARG A 4 -8.56 63.89 -19.10
N LYS A 5 -7.43 64.61 -19.07
CA LYS A 5 -6.09 64.00 -19.09
C LYS A 5 -5.49 63.71 -17.71
N ILE A 6 -6.03 64.29 -16.63
CA ILE A 6 -5.46 64.13 -15.28
C ILE A 6 -5.83 62.78 -14.64
N TYR A 7 -6.97 62.17 -15.02
CA TYR A 7 -7.41 60.88 -14.46
C TYR A 7 -6.95 59.65 -15.25
N VAL A 8 -6.46 59.82 -16.49
CA VAL A 8 -6.04 58.68 -17.34
C VAL A 8 -4.73 58.08 -16.84
N LEU A 9 -3.77 58.91 -16.40
CA LEU A 9 -2.49 58.45 -15.85
C LEU A 9 -2.64 57.59 -14.58
N PRO A 10 -3.39 58.03 -13.54
CA PRO A 10 -3.54 57.23 -12.33
C PRO A 10 -4.37 55.95 -12.57
N ILE A 11 -5.36 55.98 -13.46
CA ILE A 11 -6.13 54.78 -13.82
C ILE A 11 -5.23 53.77 -14.57
N LEU A 12 -4.39 54.24 -15.50
CA LEU A 12 -3.45 53.38 -16.21
C LEU A 12 -2.42 52.76 -15.25
N PHE A 13 -1.94 53.54 -14.28
CA PHE A 13 -1.03 53.05 -13.25
C PHE A 13 -1.67 51.95 -12.37
N ILE A 14 -2.94 52.13 -11.97
CA ILE A 14 -3.67 51.12 -11.20
C ILE A 14 -3.87 49.83 -12.00
N ILE A 15 -4.19 49.94 -13.29
CA ILE A 15 -4.35 48.77 -14.18
C ILE A 15 -3.01 48.03 -14.35
N ILE A 16 -1.90 48.76 -14.53
CA ILE A 16 -0.57 48.16 -14.62
C ILE A 16 -0.19 47.48 -13.32
N CYS A 17 -0.43 48.11 -12.16
CA CYS A 17 -0.20 47.49 -10.86
C CYS A 17 -1.05 46.22 -10.68
N PHE A 18 -2.33 46.25 -11.07
CA PHE A 18 -3.21 45.08 -10.99
C PHE A 18 -2.77 43.95 -11.92
N LEU A 19 -2.29 44.25 -13.12
CA LEU A 19 -1.74 43.25 -14.04
C LEU A 19 -0.44 42.64 -13.51
N LEU A 20 0.45 43.47 -12.95
CA LEU A 20 1.71 43.01 -12.36
C LEU A 20 1.48 42.16 -11.10
N THR A 21 0.52 42.53 -10.24
CA THR A 21 0.17 41.72 -9.07
C THR A 21 -0.50 40.41 -9.46
N ASN A 22 -1.36 40.39 -10.49
CA ASN A 22 -1.92 39.14 -11.00
C ASN A 22 -0.86 38.27 -11.69
N LEU A 23 0.07 38.83 -12.45
CA LEU A 23 1.18 38.08 -13.03
C LEU A 23 2.10 37.52 -11.95
N TYR A 24 2.37 38.28 -10.89
CA TYR A 24 3.13 37.82 -9.72
C TYR A 24 2.37 36.74 -8.94
N PHE A 25 1.05 36.88 -8.77
CA PHE A 25 0.21 35.88 -8.11
C PHE A 25 0.10 34.59 -8.93
N MET A 26 0.00 34.70 -10.25
CA MET A 26 0.07 33.57 -11.18
C MET A 26 1.47 32.95 -11.15
N HIS A 27 2.53 33.73 -11.09
CA HIS A 27 3.89 33.21 -10.93
C HIS A 27 4.03 32.43 -9.61
N ILE A 28 3.50 32.94 -8.50
CA ILE A 28 3.48 32.22 -7.21
C ILE A 28 2.62 30.96 -7.29
N LEU A 29 1.44 31.00 -7.91
CA LEU A 29 0.56 29.84 -8.06
C LEU A 29 1.19 28.74 -8.94
N PHE A 30 1.85 29.11 -10.04
CA PHE A 30 2.48 28.16 -10.96
C PHE A 30 3.87 27.67 -10.47
N ASN A 31 4.63 28.49 -9.73
CA ASN A 31 5.89 28.06 -9.08
C ASN A 31 5.67 27.35 -7.74
N ASN A 32 4.46 27.38 -7.16
CA ASN A 32 4.06 26.50 -6.06
C ASN A 32 3.60 25.12 -6.52
N SER A 33 3.76 24.78 -7.81
CA SER A 33 4.04 23.38 -8.11
C SER A 33 5.29 23.04 -7.30
N LYS A 34 5.12 22.30 -6.20
CA LYS A 34 6.24 21.74 -5.46
C LYS A 34 7.10 21.04 -6.51
N GLU A 35 8.19 21.66 -6.93
CA GLU A 35 9.25 20.94 -7.62
C GLU A 35 9.49 19.75 -6.71
N VAL A 36 9.29 18.56 -7.27
CA VAL A 36 9.53 17.31 -6.56
C VAL A 36 11.03 17.31 -6.30
N SER A 37 11.44 17.90 -5.17
CA SER A 37 12.81 17.92 -4.69
C SER A 37 13.04 16.54 -4.09
N ILE A 38 13.36 15.60 -4.97
CA ILE A 38 13.60 14.22 -4.55
C ILE A 38 14.90 14.22 -3.75
N GLU A 39 14.80 14.17 -2.43
CA GLU A 39 15.94 13.97 -1.55
C GLU A 39 16.42 12.51 -1.69
N TYR A 40 17.22 12.26 -2.73
CA TYR A 40 17.93 11.01 -2.89
C TYR A 40 19.21 11.03 -2.05
N LYS A 41 19.31 10.17 -1.05
CA LYS A 41 20.59 9.81 -0.41
C LYS A 41 21.07 8.46 -1.00
N PRO A 42 21.70 8.42 -2.19
CA PRO A 42 22.17 7.16 -2.75
C PRO A 42 23.31 6.60 -1.89
N SER A 43 23.06 5.48 -1.23
CA SER A 43 24.05 4.80 -0.38
C SER A 43 25.10 3.99 -1.18
N SER A 44 24.86 3.72 -2.47
CA SER A 44 25.76 2.97 -3.35
C SER A 44 25.79 3.49 -4.79
N THR A 45 26.89 3.23 -5.52
CA THR A 45 27.04 3.50 -6.96
C THR A 45 25.92 2.88 -7.78
N PHE A 46 25.43 1.71 -7.36
CA PHE A 46 24.38 0.97 -8.03
C PHE A 46 23.01 1.68 -8.01
N ILE A 47 22.63 2.28 -6.87
CA ILE A 47 21.38 3.06 -6.79
C ILE A 47 21.44 4.28 -7.72
N LYS A 48 22.60 4.93 -7.84
CA LYS A 48 22.78 6.04 -8.79
C LYS A 48 22.55 5.59 -10.24
N GLU A 49 23.06 4.42 -10.61
CA GLU A 49 22.86 3.84 -11.94
C GLU A 49 21.37 3.56 -12.23
N ILE A 50 20.63 3.03 -11.25
CA ILE A 50 19.17 2.80 -11.38
C ILE A 50 18.44 4.10 -11.66
N VAL A 51 18.75 5.16 -10.91
CA VAL A 51 18.11 6.47 -11.06
C VAL A 51 18.43 7.05 -12.44
N GLN A 52 19.70 7.03 -12.86
CA GLN A 52 20.10 7.48 -14.20
C GLN A 52 19.41 6.68 -15.31
N LYS A 53 19.32 5.36 -15.16
CA LYS A 53 18.63 4.50 -16.13
C LYS A 53 17.13 4.82 -16.23
N SER A 54 16.48 5.21 -15.13
CA SER A 54 15.04 5.55 -15.15
C SER A 54 14.71 6.79 -15.99
N GLN A 55 15.70 7.66 -16.22
CA GLN A 55 15.59 8.85 -17.05
C GLN A 55 15.80 8.54 -18.54
N SER A 56 16.35 7.37 -18.88
CA SER A 56 16.76 6.96 -20.23
C SER A 56 16.17 5.59 -20.64
N LEU A 57 14.99 5.26 -20.11
CA LEU A 57 14.27 4.04 -20.47
C LEU A 57 13.78 4.08 -21.92
N SER A 58 13.81 2.92 -22.58
CA SER A 58 13.28 2.77 -23.92
C SER A 58 11.77 3.00 -23.98
N ARG A 59 11.28 3.37 -25.16
CA ARG A 59 9.88 3.74 -25.43
C ARG A 59 8.84 2.71 -24.96
N ILE A 60 9.18 1.42 -24.99
CA ILE A 60 8.30 0.33 -24.52
C ILE A 60 7.83 0.50 -23.06
N TYR A 61 8.65 1.12 -22.20
CA TYR A 61 8.33 1.36 -20.79
C TYR A 61 7.51 2.64 -20.56
N LEU A 62 7.53 3.55 -21.53
CA LEU A 62 6.92 4.87 -21.45
C LEU A 62 5.58 4.95 -22.17
N GLN A 63 5.34 4.05 -23.13
CA GLN A 63 4.08 3.96 -23.84
C GLN A 63 3.02 3.20 -23.03
N LYS A 64 1.82 3.76 -23.04
CA LYS A 64 0.65 3.13 -22.42
C LYS A 64 0.40 1.77 -23.06
N ASN A 65 0.37 0.73 -22.25
CA ASN A 65 0.02 -0.61 -22.70
C ASN A 65 -1.47 -0.89 -22.44
N LEU A 66 -2.22 -1.09 -23.52
CA LEU A 66 -3.66 -1.29 -23.46
C LEU A 66 -4.08 -2.70 -23.00
N ASP A 67 -3.15 -3.66 -22.93
CA ASP A 67 -3.45 -4.99 -22.40
C ASP A 67 -3.79 -4.97 -20.91
N SER A 68 -3.37 -3.95 -20.17
CA SER A 68 -3.84 -3.68 -18.80
C SER A 68 -5.36 -3.69 -18.69
N ASN A 69 -6.08 -3.23 -19.72
CA ASN A 69 -7.55 -3.21 -19.72
C ASN A 69 -8.16 -4.60 -19.57
N LYS A 70 -7.55 -5.64 -20.15
CA LYS A 70 -8.03 -7.03 -20.01
C LYS A 70 -7.93 -7.50 -18.57
N ILE A 71 -6.81 -7.20 -17.90
CA ILE A 71 -6.61 -7.50 -16.47
C ILE A 71 -7.64 -6.73 -15.63
N VAL A 72 -7.81 -5.43 -15.88
CA VAL A 72 -8.77 -4.59 -15.14
C VAL A 72 -10.18 -5.16 -15.26
N GLN A 73 -10.63 -5.52 -16.46
CA GLN A 73 -11.97 -6.06 -16.66
C GLN A 73 -12.14 -7.43 -15.99
N ASN A 74 -11.13 -8.30 -16.05
CA ASN A 74 -11.18 -9.58 -15.36
C ASN A 74 -11.32 -9.40 -13.83
N ILE A 75 -10.51 -8.52 -13.23
CA ILE A 75 -10.59 -8.24 -11.80
C ILE A 75 -11.94 -7.61 -11.44
N LYS A 76 -12.42 -6.62 -12.22
CA LYS A 76 -13.74 -6.02 -12.00
C LYS A 76 -14.86 -7.05 -12.04
N ASN A 77 -14.82 -8.00 -12.98
CA ASN A 77 -15.81 -9.06 -13.07
C ASN A 77 -15.74 -10.01 -11.86
N ASN A 78 -14.53 -10.39 -11.44
CA ASN A 78 -14.33 -11.27 -10.28
C ASN A 78 -14.71 -10.60 -8.96
N PHE A 79 -14.53 -9.28 -8.86
CA PHE A 79 -14.83 -8.51 -7.65
C PHE A 79 -16.24 -7.92 -7.68
N LYS A 80 -17.03 -8.22 -8.72
CA LYS A 80 -18.43 -7.83 -8.82
C LYS A 80 -19.24 -8.64 -7.81
N LEU A 81 -20.04 -7.94 -7.02
CA LEU A 81 -20.98 -8.55 -6.09
C LEU A 81 -21.95 -9.50 -6.80
N ASN A 82 -22.10 -10.70 -6.25
CA ASN A 82 -23.10 -11.67 -6.66
C ASN A 82 -24.02 -12.02 -5.47
N TYR A 83 -25.22 -11.43 -5.48
CA TYR A 83 -26.24 -11.58 -4.42
C TYR A 83 -26.76 -13.01 -4.22
N VAL A 84 -26.44 -13.94 -5.12
CA VAL A 84 -26.91 -15.33 -5.04
C VAL A 84 -26.21 -16.12 -3.93
N GLN A 85 -25.07 -15.65 -3.42
CA GLN A 85 -24.30 -16.37 -2.42
C GLN A 85 -24.80 -16.08 -1.00
N GLY A 86 -25.36 -17.11 -0.36
CA GLY A 86 -25.77 -17.05 1.05
C GLY A 86 -24.59 -17.09 2.02
N ILE A 87 -24.85 -16.71 3.28
CA ILE A 87 -23.84 -16.67 4.36
C ILE A 87 -23.16 -18.03 4.57
N SER A 88 -23.88 -19.15 4.44
CA SER A 88 -23.31 -20.49 4.55
C SER A 88 -22.23 -20.74 3.48
N THR A 89 -22.50 -20.38 2.23
CA THR A 89 -21.54 -20.50 1.13
C THR A 89 -20.31 -19.63 1.35
N LEU A 90 -20.49 -18.40 1.84
CA LEU A 90 -19.38 -17.50 2.18
C LEU A 90 -18.52 -18.08 3.30
N HIS A 91 -19.17 -18.62 4.35
CA HIS A 91 -18.50 -19.28 5.46
C HIS A 91 -17.70 -20.50 5.01
N ASP A 92 -18.26 -21.34 4.14
CA ASP A 92 -17.56 -22.49 3.57
C ASP A 92 -16.32 -22.05 2.78
N VAL A 93 -16.42 -20.99 1.99
CA VAL A 93 -15.26 -20.43 1.28
C VAL A 93 -14.23 -19.89 2.28
N PHE A 94 -14.68 -19.17 3.31
CA PHE A 94 -13.80 -18.60 4.33
C PHE A 94 -13.02 -19.66 5.12
N LEU A 95 -13.62 -20.82 5.37
CA LEU A 95 -12.97 -21.94 6.04
C LEU A 95 -12.06 -22.74 5.10
N ASN A 96 -12.47 -22.91 3.85
CA ASN A 96 -11.75 -23.75 2.89
C ASN A 96 -10.58 -23.03 2.21
N TRP A 97 -10.46 -21.71 2.36
CA TRP A 97 -9.36 -20.93 1.85
C TRP A 97 -8.50 -20.41 3.01
N PRO A 98 -7.17 -20.43 2.86
CA PRO A 98 -6.42 -20.52 1.60
C PRO A 98 -6.18 -21.95 1.06
N LYS A 99 -5.94 -22.10 -0.26
CA LYS A 99 -5.57 -23.38 -0.94
C LYS A 99 -4.36 -23.22 -1.86
N GLY A 100 -3.41 -24.15 -1.79
CA GLY A 100 -2.16 -24.10 -2.56
C GLY A 100 -1.48 -22.72 -2.40
N ASN A 101 -1.10 -22.07 -3.50
CA ASN A 101 -0.45 -20.75 -3.44
C ASN A 101 -1.41 -19.55 -3.46
N LYS A 102 -2.70 -19.75 -3.21
CA LYS A 102 -3.74 -18.72 -3.41
C LYS A 102 -4.57 -18.50 -2.15
N LEU A 103 -4.73 -17.24 -1.72
CA LEU A 103 -5.49 -16.87 -0.53
C LEU A 103 -7.01 -16.84 -0.76
N TYR A 104 -7.41 -16.70 -2.01
CA TYR A 104 -8.80 -16.70 -2.44
C TYR A 104 -8.88 -17.29 -3.85
N PRO A 105 -10.05 -17.81 -4.28
CA PRO A 105 -10.22 -18.41 -5.60
C PRO A 105 -10.07 -17.39 -6.73
N ASP A 106 -9.54 -17.85 -7.87
CA ASP A 106 -9.59 -17.12 -9.15
C ASP A 106 -10.96 -17.20 -9.80
N ASN A 107 -11.20 -16.24 -10.71
CA ASN A 107 -12.25 -16.32 -11.73
C ASN A 107 -13.62 -16.63 -11.15
N SER A 108 -13.90 -16.09 -9.97
CA SER A 108 -15.13 -16.31 -9.24
C SER A 108 -15.61 -15.00 -8.64
N THR A 109 -16.90 -14.72 -8.79
CA THR A 109 -17.57 -13.56 -8.18
C THR A 109 -17.61 -13.63 -6.65
N ILE A 110 -17.17 -14.75 -6.07
CA ILE A 110 -17.10 -14.95 -4.61
C ILE A 110 -16.23 -13.91 -3.92
N VAL A 111 -15.18 -13.40 -4.58
CA VAL A 111 -14.36 -12.33 -4.00
C VAL A 111 -15.17 -11.05 -3.86
N GLY A 112 -16.00 -10.71 -4.85
CA GLY A 112 -16.93 -9.59 -4.77
C GLY A 112 -17.94 -9.73 -3.63
N SER A 113 -18.46 -10.94 -3.41
CA SER A 113 -19.37 -11.22 -2.29
C SER A 113 -18.67 -11.17 -0.93
N LEU A 114 -17.42 -11.64 -0.83
CA LEU A 114 -16.60 -11.54 0.39
C LEU A 114 -16.25 -10.08 0.72
N LEU A 115 -15.89 -9.27 -0.29
CA LEU A 115 -15.69 -7.83 -0.13
C LEU A 115 -16.95 -7.17 0.42
N TYR A 116 -18.11 -7.42 -0.20
CA TYR A 116 -19.38 -6.87 0.26
C TYR A 116 -19.73 -7.32 1.69
N PHE A 117 -19.53 -8.60 2.00
CA PHE A 117 -19.75 -9.16 3.33
C PHE A 117 -18.86 -8.47 4.38
N LEU A 118 -17.55 -8.37 4.15
CA LEU A 118 -16.63 -7.67 5.06
C LEU A 118 -17.03 -6.20 5.28
N ALA A 119 -17.51 -5.51 4.24
CA ALA A 119 -17.94 -4.12 4.31
C ALA A 119 -19.26 -3.91 5.07
N ASN A 120 -20.20 -4.85 5.02
CA ASN A 120 -21.59 -4.63 5.47
C ASN A 120 -22.05 -5.51 6.63
N SER A 121 -21.40 -6.64 6.87
CA SER A 121 -21.92 -7.62 7.83
C SER A 121 -21.91 -7.14 9.26
N LYS A 122 -22.95 -7.54 9.99
CA LYS A 122 -23.12 -7.17 11.40
C LYS A 122 -21.95 -7.72 12.23
N ILE A 123 -21.37 -6.87 13.06
CA ILE A 123 -20.40 -7.28 14.07
C ILE A 123 -21.15 -7.92 15.25
N ILE A 124 -20.71 -9.10 15.66
CA ILE A 124 -21.28 -9.86 16.78
C ILE A 124 -20.41 -9.67 18.03
N THR A 125 -19.09 -9.77 17.88
CA THR A 125 -18.14 -9.46 18.95
C THR A 125 -16.97 -8.66 18.41
N SER A 126 -16.41 -7.81 19.27
CA SER A 126 -15.19 -7.05 18.98
C SER A 126 -14.23 -7.11 20.17
N ASP A 127 -12.98 -7.46 19.93
CA ASP A 127 -11.90 -7.40 20.92
C ASP A 127 -10.57 -6.99 20.26
N ILE A 128 -9.52 -6.80 21.06
CA ILE A 128 -8.17 -6.57 20.58
C ILE A 128 -7.57 -7.88 20.07
N ALA A 129 -7.06 -7.88 18.83
CA ALA A 129 -6.44 -9.07 18.26
C ALA A 129 -5.21 -9.49 19.09
N PRO A 130 -4.92 -10.79 19.18
CA PRO A 130 -3.79 -11.28 19.98
C PRO A 130 -2.46 -10.89 19.34
N LYS A 131 -1.56 -10.34 20.16
CA LYS A 131 -0.18 -9.97 19.80
C LYS A 131 -0.10 -8.92 18.67
N GLY A 132 1.07 -8.31 18.52
CA GLY A 132 1.33 -7.30 17.52
C GLY A 132 1.83 -5.98 18.10
N THR A 133 2.50 -5.21 17.25
CA THR A 133 3.10 -3.93 17.63
C THR A 133 2.12 -2.77 17.51
N GLN A 134 1.18 -2.85 16.55
CA GLN A 134 0.18 -1.84 16.23
C GLN A 134 -1.23 -2.27 16.67
N LEU A 135 -2.15 -1.30 16.74
CA LEU A 135 -3.55 -1.53 17.10
C LEU A 135 -4.28 -2.27 15.97
N LYS A 136 -4.88 -3.40 16.32
CA LYS A 136 -5.78 -4.15 15.45
C LYS A 136 -6.88 -4.80 16.29
N LEU A 137 -8.11 -4.78 15.78
CA LEU A 137 -9.24 -5.44 16.38
C LEU A 137 -9.44 -6.79 15.72
N LEU A 138 -9.80 -7.79 16.51
CA LEU A 138 -10.37 -9.05 16.03
C LEU A 138 -11.88 -8.95 16.18
N LEU A 139 -12.58 -9.06 15.05
CA LEU A 139 -14.02 -9.00 14.97
C LEU A 139 -14.57 -10.36 14.62
N THR A 140 -15.68 -10.74 15.25
CA THR A 140 -16.53 -11.84 14.78
C THR A 140 -17.75 -11.23 14.11
N LEU A 141 -17.95 -11.56 12.84
CA LEU A 141 -19.08 -11.12 12.03
C LEU A 141 -20.22 -12.13 12.13
N GLU A 142 -21.40 -11.75 11.64
CA GLU A 142 -22.53 -12.67 11.52
C GLU A 142 -22.14 -13.96 10.78
N GLY A 143 -22.69 -15.10 11.19
CA GLY A 143 -22.25 -16.39 10.68
C GLY A 143 -20.89 -16.86 11.22
N GLY A 144 -20.30 -16.19 12.21
CA GLY A 144 -19.11 -16.66 12.94
C GLY A 144 -17.78 -16.42 12.24
N MET A 145 -17.78 -15.82 11.04
CA MET A 145 -16.55 -15.48 10.32
C MET A 145 -15.77 -14.39 11.06
N LYS A 146 -14.44 -14.55 11.12
CA LYS A 146 -13.55 -13.57 11.75
C LYS A 146 -13.05 -12.55 10.75
N ALA A 147 -12.72 -11.35 11.21
CA ALA A 147 -12.03 -10.35 10.41
C ALA A 147 -11.08 -9.53 11.30
N ILE A 148 -10.02 -9.00 10.71
CA ILE A 148 -9.15 -8.02 11.34
C ILE A 148 -9.58 -6.63 10.92
N PHE A 149 -9.78 -5.74 11.89
CA PHE A 149 -9.98 -4.32 11.59
C PHE A 149 -8.77 -3.50 12.05
N LYS A 150 -8.16 -2.77 11.13
CA LYS A 150 -7.13 -1.77 11.46
C LYS A 150 -7.74 -0.37 11.29
N PRO A 151 -7.83 0.43 12.37
CA PRO A 151 -8.37 1.77 12.28
C PRO A 151 -7.45 2.70 11.48
N ARG A 152 -8.04 3.74 10.87
CA ARG A 152 -7.31 4.83 10.25
C ARG A 152 -6.69 5.72 11.32
N TRP A 153 -5.38 5.90 11.22
CA TRP A 153 -4.61 6.78 12.11
C TRP A 153 -4.35 8.17 11.53
N PHE A 154 -4.32 8.29 10.20
CA PHE A 154 -3.90 9.49 9.50
C PHE A 154 -4.86 9.86 8.38
N GLU A 155 -4.99 11.16 8.14
CA GLU A 155 -5.64 11.67 6.93
C GLU A 155 -4.89 11.22 5.67
N ARG A 156 -5.60 11.11 4.54
CA ARG A 156 -5.04 10.56 3.29
C ARG A 156 -3.88 11.37 2.72
N ASN A 157 -3.78 12.65 3.06
CA ASN A 157 -2.72 13.57 2.63
C ASN A 157 -1.61 13.77 3.67
N PHE A 158 -1.68 13.07 4.81
CA PHE A 158 -0.65 13.15 5.85
C PHE A 158 0.67 12.59 5.34
N ILE A 159 1.77 13.32 5.57
CA ILE A 159 3.11 12.90 5.18
C ILE A 159 3.82 12.33 6.39
N ILE A 160 4.26 11.08 6.28
CA ILE A 160 5.10 10.44 7.30
C ILE A 160 6.54 10.89 7.09
N GLU A 161 7.07 11.61 8.07
CA GLU A 161 8.49 11.98 8.14
C GLU A 161 9.32 10.92 8.87
N GLY A 162 10.64 10.98 8.66
CA GLY A 162 11.59 10.06 9.29
C GLY A 162 11.86 8.79 8.45
N PRO A 163 12.27 7.68 9.08
CA PRO A 163 12.60 6.47 8.36
C PRO A 163 11.37 5.85 7.68
N VAL A 164 11.58 5.10 6.60
CA VAL A 164 10.50 4.49 5.79
C VAL A 164 9.52 3.59 6.57
N TYR A 165 9.93 3.08 7.73
CA TYR A 165 9.11 2.26 8.63
C TYR A 165 8.41 3.05 9.75
N ALA A 166 8.52 4.38 9.75
CA ALA A 166 7.93 5.26 10.76
C ALA A 166 6.40 5.29 10.73
N GLY A 167 5.82 5.90 11.77
CA GLY A 167 4.38 6.07 11.93
C GLY A 167 3.62 4.81 12.35
N LYS A 168 2.30 4.95 12.49
CA LYS A 168 1.37 3.84 12.72
C LYS A 168 1.02 3.14 11.40
N ASP A 169 0.31 2.02 11.49
CA ASP A 169 -0.24 1.36 10.31
C ASP A 169 -1.28 2.26 9.62
N ARG A 170 -1.30 2.22 8.28
CA ARG A 170 -2.19 2.97 7.40
C ARG A 170 -3.16 2.00 6.75
N ASP A 171 -4.45 2.24 6.95
CA ASP A 171 -5.54 1.41 6.43
C ASP A 171 -5.53 1.32 4.89
N ASN A 172 -5.27 2.44 4.22
CA ASN A 172 -5.19 2.50 2.76
C ASN A 172 -4.00 1.72 2.17
N ALA A 173 -2.92 1.52 2.93
CA ALA A 173 -1.78 0.72 2.46
C ALA A 173 -2.13 -0.78 2.39
N GLU A 174 -2.92 -1.30 3.34
CA GLU A 174 -3.42 -2.68 3.30
C GLU A 174 -4.36 -2.91 2.11
N ILE A 175 -5.25 -1.95 1.84
CA ILE A 175 -6.17 -2.00 0.70
C ILE A 175 -5.38 -1.98 -0.62
N LEU A 176 -4.43 -1.06 -0.76
CA LEU A 176 -3.62 -0.99 -1.97
C LEU A 176 -2.76 -2.25 -2.17
N ALA A 177 -2.25 -2.86 -1.09
CA ALA A 177 -1.51 -4.11 -1.18
C ALA A 177 -2.35 -5.25 -1.77
N PHE A 178 -3.61 -5.37 -1.34
CA PHE A 178 -4.56 -6.33 -1.92
C PHE A 178 -4.75 -6.11 -3.43
N TYR A 179 -5.02 -4.88 -3.86
CA TYR A 179 -5.20 -4.57 -5.28
C TYR A 179 -3.93 -4.75 -6.11
N LEU A 180 -2.76 -4.33 -5.60
CA LEU A 180 -1.46 -4.52 -6.26
C LEU A 180 -1.15 -6.00 -6.44
N ALA A 181 -1.37 -6.81 -5.40
CA ALA A 181 -1.20 -8.25 -5.49
C ALA A 181 -2.11 -8.83 -6.60
N ALA A 182 -3.40 -8.48 -6.59
CA ALA A 182 -4.35 -8.98 -7.60
C ALA A 182 -3.96 -8.62 -9.05
N ILE A 183 -3.57 -7.37 -9.32
CA ILE A 183 -3.19 -6.95 -10.69
C ILE A 183 -1.87 -7.58 -11.15
N LEU A 184 -0.94 -7.82 -10.22
CA LEU A 184 0.33 -8.50 -10.46
C LEU A 184 0.17 -10.03 -10.46
N GLY A 185 -1.06 -10.55 -10.35
CA GLY A 185 -1.34 -11.99 -10.37
C GLY A 185 -0.86 -12.72 -9.13
N LEU A 186 -0.59 -11.99 -8.06
CA LEU A 186 -0.25 -12.51 -6.75
C LEU A 186 -1.53 -12.62 -5.93
N GLN A 187 -1.91 -13.84 -5.54
CA GLN A 187 -3.01 -14.08 -4.62
C GLN A 187 -2.49 -14.35 -3.21
N SER A 188 -1.46 -13.60 -2.82
CA SER A 188 -0.75 -13.75 -1.55
C SER A 188 -1.09 -12.67 -0.53
N ALA A 189 -1.87 -11.64 -0.90
CA ALA A 189 -2.41 -10.63 0.02
C ALA A 189 -3.87 -10.96 0.39
N PRO A 190 -4.27 -10.83 1.66
CA PRO A 190 -5.64 -11.10 2.09
C PRO A 190 -6.61 -10.07 1.47
N ILE A 191 -7.87 -10.45 1.33
CA ILE A 191 -8.92 -9.52 0.89
C ILE A 191 -9.01 -8.38 1.90
N ALA A 192 -8.95 -7.14 1.42
CA ALA A 192 -9.00 -5.93 2.24
C ALA A 192 -9.97 -4.92 1.62
N ILE A 193 -10.88 -4.38 2.44
CA ILE A 193 -11.87 -3.38 2.03
C ILE A 193 -12.03 -2.30 3.10
N SER A 194 -12.22 -1.06 2.67
CA SER A 194 -12.49 0.04 3.61
C SER A 194 -13.87 -0.10 4.26
N ARG A 195 -13.95 0.23 5.55
CA ARG A 195 -15.21 0.26 6.31
C ARG A 195 -15.16 1.32 7.41
N LYS A 196 -16.25 2.07 7.57
CA LYS A 196 -16.54 2.84 8.79
C LYS A 196 -17.26 1.93 9.77
N ILE A 197 -16.74 1.80 10.99
CA ILE A 197 -17.46 1.13 12.08
C ILE A 197 -18.10 2.20 12.96
N LEU A 198 -19.42 2.16 13.09
CA LEU A 198 -20.14 3.12 13.92
C LEU A 198 -19.90 2.86 15.40
N ARG A 199 -19.92 3.92 16.22
CA ARG A 199 -19.80 3.82 17.68
C ARG A 199 -20.74 2.78 18.27
N LYS A 200 -21.99 2.73 17.79
CA LYS A 200 -23.00 1.76 18.27
C LYS A 200 -22.62 0.31 17.98
N GLU A 201 -21.95 0.04 16.85
CA GLU A 201 -21.49 -1.32 16.52
C GLU A 201 -20.40 -1.77 17.49
N LEU A 202 -19.44 -0.89 17.83
CA LEU A 202 -18.41 -1.23 18.82
C LEU A 202 -19.00 -1.32 20.23
N THR A 203 -19.77 -0.32 20.66
CA THR A 203 -20.30 -0.22 22.04
C THR A 203 -21.18 -1.40 22.46
N SER A 204 -21.89 -1.99 21.50
CA SER A 204 -22.77 -3.13 21.73
C SER A 204 -22.10 -4.50 21.60
N THR A 205 -20.90 -4.58 21.03
CA THR A 205 -20.23 -5.86 20.70
C THR A 205 -18.89 -6.07 21.40
N GLN A 206 -18.36 -5.01 22.01
CA GLN A 206 -17.07 -5.04 22.69
C GLN A 206 -17.03 -6.00 23.88
N ILE A 207 -15.97 -6.80 23.89
CA ILE A 207 -15.66 -7.73 24.97
C ILE A 207 -14.21 -7.53 25.43
N GLY A 208 -13.81 -8.32 26.43
CA GLY A 208 -12.41 -8.54 26.77
C GLY A 208 -11.59 -7.27 27.02
N LYS A 209 -10.53 -7.10 26.24
CA LYS A 209 -9.55 -6.02 26.39
C LYS A 209 -10.06 -4.73 25.78
N LEU A 210 -10.75 -4.78 24.63
CA LEU A 210 -11.24 -3.59 23.94
C LEU A 210 -12.13 -2.77 24.87
N LYS A 211 -13.13 -3.42 25.49
CA LYS A 211 -14.05 -2.79 26.46
C LYS A 211 -13.34 -2.01 27.58
N LYS A 212 -12.17 -2.46 28.03
CA LYS A 212 -11.39 -1.84 29.11
C LYS A 212 -10.56 -0.62 28.67
N THR A 213 -10.46 -0.40 27.37
CA THR A 213 -9.59 0.62 26.75
C THR A 213 -10.38 1.69 26.00
N MET A 214 -11.70 1.71 26.20
CA MET A 214 -12.62 2.64 25.58
C MET A 214 -13.08 3.70 26.56
N PHE A 215 -13.18 4.95 26.11
CA PHE A 215 -13.47 6.10 26.97
C PHE A 215 -14.00 7.27 26.13
N TYR A 216 -14.60 8.25 26.80
CA TYR A 216 -14.84 9.57 26.21
C TYR A 216 -13.65 10.47 26.52
N ASN A 217 -13.13 11.16 25.51
CA ASN A 217 -12.11 12.19 25.73
C ASN A 217 -12.73 13.49 26.27
N ASP A 218 -11.89 14.48 26.60
CA ASP A 218 -12.33 15.77 27.16
C ASP A 218 -13.23 16.59 26.21
N GLN A 219 -13.23 16.25 24.91
CA GLN A 219 -14.08 16.86 23.88
C GLN A 219 -15.41 16.11 23.69
N GLY A 220 -15.68 15.08 24.50
CA GLY A 220 -16.88 14.26 24.39
C GLY A 220 -16.90 13.28 23.21
N LYS A 221 -15.77 13.08 22.52
CA LYS A 221 -15.63 12.07 21.46
C LYS A 221 -15.34 10.71 22.05
N TYR A 222 -15.98 9.69 21.53
CA TYR A 222 -15.72 8.31 21.92
C TYR A 222 -14.42 7.79 21.29
N CYS A 223 -13.54 7.22 22.11
CA CYS A 223 -12.19 6.82 21.71
C CYS A 223 -11.79 5.45 22.27
N PHE A 224 -10.80 4.81 21.64
CA PHE A 224 -10.16 3.60 22.13
C PHE A 224 -8.68 3.55 21.77
N TYR A 225 -7.86 3.02 22.66
CA TYR A 225 -6.42 2.84 22.42
C TYR A 225 -5.98 1.37 22.33
N GLY A 226 -6.82 0.43 22.80
CA GLY A 226 -6.53 -1.00 22.76
C GLY A 226 -5.30 -1.43 23.56
N LYS A 227 -4.75 -2.61 23.23
CA LYS A 227 -3.58 -3.18 23.92
C LYS A 227 -2.62 -3.82 22.92
N CYS A 228 -1.53 -3.14 22.63
CA CYS A 228 -0.44 -3.55 21.76
C CYS A 228 0.88 -2.91 22.24
N HIS A 229 2.02 -3.21 21.60
CA HIS A 229 3.32 -2.66 22.01
C HIS A 229 3.37 -1.11 22.00
N TYR A 230 2.77 -0.48 20.99
CA TYR A 230 2.74 0.99 20.83
C TYR A 230 1.38 1.62 21.16
N CYS A 231 0.51 0.91 21.86
CA CYS A 231 -0.83 1.40 22.22
C CYS A 231 -0.77 2.13 23.56
N THR A 232 -1.28 3.36 23.60
CA THR A 232 -1.32 4.18 24.82
C THR A 232 -2.56 5.05 24.83
N ILE A 233 -3.10 5.34 26.02
CA ILE A 233 -4.24 6.24 26.19
C ILE A 233 -3.97 7.66 25.65
N LYS A 234 -2.69 8.04 25.53
CA LYS A 234 -2.26 9.33 24.97
C LYS A 234 -2.42 9.42 23.46
N GLU A 235 -2.50 8.28 22.77
CA GLU A 235 -2.63 8.18 21.31
C GLU A 235 -3.81 7.25 20.95
N PRO A 236 -5.05 7.62 21.33
CA PRO A 236 -6.21 6.81 21.01
C PRO A 236 -6.66 7.05 19.57
N VAL A 237 -7.48 6.13 19.05
CA VAL A 237 -8.32 6.38 17.88
C VAL A 237 -9.68 6.85 18.37
N CYS A 238 -10.17 7.96 17.85
CA CYS A 238 -11.45 8.55 18.21
C CYS A 238 -12.43 8.53 17.05
N GLU A 239 -13.73 8.53 17.38
CA GLU A 239 -14.78 8.72 16.39
C GLU A 239 -14.64 10.08 15.68
N ASP A 240 -15.02 10.10 14.41
CA ASP A 240 -15.20 11.33 13.66
C ASP A 240 -16.52 12.03 14.03
N ASP A 241 -16.79 13.14 13.36
CA ASP A 241 -18.00 13.95 13.62
C ASP A 241 -19.30 13.22 13.20
N PHE A 242 -19.19 12.09 12.48
CA PHE A 242 -20.31 11.22 12.11
C PHE A 242 -20.48 10.03 13.06
N GLY A 243 -19.74 9.99 14.16
CA GLY A 243 -19.88 8.99 15.22
C GLY A 243 -19.38 7.61 14.84
N GLY A 244 -18.35 7.53 13.99
CA GLY A 244 -17.71 6.28 13.60
C GLY A 244 -16.19 6.38 13.45
N VAL A 245 -15.56 5.23 13.32
CA VAL A 245 -14.11 5.11 13.08
C VAL A 245 -13.90 4.47 11.72
N ASP A 246 -13.19 5.18 10.87
CA ASP A 246 -12.78 4.64 9.59
C ASP A 246 -11.61 3.68 9.72
N GLY A 247 -11.51 2.74 8.79
CA GLY A 247 -10.37 1.83 8.70
C GLY A 247 -10.53 0.82 7.58
N VAL A 248 -9.77 -0.26 7.70
CA VAL A 248 -9.77 -1.39 6.76
C VAL A 248 -10.24 -2.65 7.47
N MET A 249 -11.15 -3.36 6.84
CA MET A 249 -11.55 -4.73 7.18
C MET A 249 -10.72 -5.70 6.33
N ILE A 250 -10.02 -6.61 6.99
CA ILE A 250 -9.11 -7.58 6.37
C ILE A 250 -9.63 -8.98 6.67
N GLN A 251 -9.68 -9.82 5.65
CA GLN A 251 -9.99 -11.25 5.77
C GLN A 251 -9.06 -11.90 6.81
N TYR A 252 -9.66 -12.51 7.82
CA TYR A 252 -8.91 -13.35 8.75
C TYR A 252 -8.58 -14.69 8.09
N LEU A 253 -7.32 -15.13 8.19
CA LEU A 253 -6.89 -16.40 7.62
C LEU A 253 -6.86 -17.47 8.73
N ASN A 254 -7.64 -18.54 8.58
CA ASN A 254 -7.70 -19.65 9.55
C ASN A 254 -6.50 -20.59 9.39
N ILE A 255 -5.29 -20.06 9.53
CA ILE A 255 -4.02 -20.76 9.22
C ILE A 255 -3.01 -20.74 10.37
N GLU A 256 -3.45 -20.40 11.57
CA GLU A 256 -2.56 -20.14 12.72
C GLU A 256 -1.66 -21.33 13.04
N ASP A 257 -2.17 -22.56 12.96
CA ASP A 257 -1.41 -23.78 13.27
C ASP A 257 -0.35 -24.13 12.21
N GLY A 258 -0.44 -23.58 11.00
CA GLY A 258 0.49 -23.82 9.90
C GLY A 258 1.32 -22.59 9.48
N LEU A 259 1.13 -21.45 10.12
CA LEU A 259 1.81 -20.20 9.77
C LEU A 259 3.22 -20.19 10.35
N LEU A 260 4.22 -20.15 9.47
CA LEU A 260 5.62 -20.04 9.83
C LEU A 260 6.12 -18.61 9.62
N VAL A 261 6.63 -17.99 10.67
CA VAL A 261 7.25 -16.67 10.61
C VAL A 261 8.75 -16.83 10.39
N LYS A 262 9.29 -16.27 9.31
CA LYS A 262 10.71 -16.32 8.97
C LYS A 262 11.31 -14.93 8.94
N ARG A 263 12.57 -14.81 9.37
CA ARG A 263 13.32 -13.55 9.32
C ARG A 263 13.65 -13.20 7.86
N SER A 264 13.39 -11.97 7.45
CA SER A 264 13.78 -11.49 6.12
C SER A 264 15.31 -11.37 6.03
N PRO A 265 15.98 -11.91 4.99
CA PRO A 265 17.41 -11.69 4.79
C PRO A 265 17.75 -10.21 4.60
N TRP A 266 16.84 -9.45 3.98
CA TRP A 266 16.97 -8.01 3.76
C TRP A 266 16.36 -7.16 4.89
N GLN A 267 16.24 -7.72 6.10
CA GLN A 267 15.79 -6.96 7.27
C GLN A 267 16.74 -5.79 7.56
N ARG A 268 16.17 -4.61 7.86
CA ARG A 268 16.89 -3.42 8.35
C ARG A 268 17.40 -3.60 9.78
N THR A 269 18.39 -2.82 10.19
CA THR A 269 18.88 -2.81 11.58
C THR A 269 17.99 -2.05 12.55
N TYR A 270 17.09 -1.19 12.04
CA TYR A 270 16.28 -0.24 12.81
C TYR A 270 17.10 0.74 13.67
N LYS A 271 18.37 0.93 13.31
CA LYS A 271 19.31 1.80 14.01
C LYS A 271 20.00 2.69 12.99
N GLU A 272 19.83 4.01 13.11
CA GLU A 272 20.33 4.99 12.12
C GLU A 272 21.84 4.89 11.89
N THR A 273 22.60 4.51 12.90
CA THR A 273 24.07 4.44 12.86
C THR A 273 24.62 3.08 12.42
N ILE A 274 23.77 2.06 12.27
CA ILE A 274 24.21 0.69 11.96
C ILE A 274 23.61 0.28 10.63
N ARG A 275 24.46 0.00 9.64
CA ARG A 275 24.03 -0.55 8.35
C ARG A 275 23.89 -2.06 8.43
N ALA A 276 22.86 -2.61 7.79
CA ALA A 276 22.72 -4.06 7.65
C ALA A 276 23.78 -4.63 6.70
N ARG A 277 24.06 -5.93 6.81
CA ARG A 277 25.05 -6.60 5.94
C ARG A 277 24.69 -6.45 4.46
N TRP A 278 23.41 -6.56 4.10
CA TRP A 278 22.96 -6.42 2.72
C TRP A 278 23.13 -4.99 2.17
N GLU A 279 23.29 -3.97 3.02
CA GLU A 279 23.54 -2.59 2.59
C GLU A 279 25.01 -2.36 2.21
N ILE A 280 25.93 -3.19 2.72
CA ILE A 280 27.38 -3.03 2.56
C ILE A 280 28.03 -4.12 1.68
N ASP A 281 27.47 -5.33 1.67
CA ASP A 281 28.02 -6.48 0.95
C ASP A 281 27.45 -6.54 -0.48
N HIS A 282 28.26 -6.17 -1.48
CA HIS A 282 27.87 -6.20 -2.89
C HIS A 282 27.60 -7.62 -3.43
N ASN A 283 28.06 -8.67 -2.74
CA ASN A 283 27.83 -10.07 -3.10
C ASN A 283 26.79 -10.73 -2.19
N TYR A 284 26.03 -9.98 -1.39
CA TYR A 284 25.12 -10.50 -0.38
C TYR A 284 24.19 -11.60 -0.91
N CYS A 285 23.54 -11.38 -2.05
CA CYS A 285 22.61 -12.37 -2.61
C CYS A 285 23.29 -13.69 -3.05
N LYS A 286 24.60 -13.70 -3.35
CA LYS A 286 25.30 -14.97 -3.65
C LYS A 286 25.26 -15.91 -2.46
N ASN A 287 25.36 -15.39 -1.23
CA ASN A 287 25.24 -16.19 -0.01
C ASN A 287 23.79 -16.63 0.20
N ILE A 288 22.83 -15.73 -0.02
CA ILE A 288 21.40 -16.06 0.13
C ILE A 288 20.94 -17.15 -0.84
N LYS A 289 21.49 -17.20 -2.06
CA LYS A 289 21.22 -18.27 -3.02
C LYS A 289 21.63 -19.66 -2.54
N ASN A 290 22.53 -19.76 -1.56
CA ASN A 290 22.90 -21.04 -0.92
C ASN A 290 22.01 -21.37 0.29
N GLU A 291 21.35 -20.38 0.89
CA GLU A 291 20.51 -20.54 2.08
C GLU A 291 19.03 -20.77 1.75
N LEU A 292 18.54 -20.19 0.66
CA LEU A 292 17.15 -20.26 0.22
C LEU A 292 17.01 -21.00 -1.10
N THR A 293 15.87 -21.69 -1.28
CA THR A 293 15.50 -22.25 -2.58
C THR A 293 15.29 -21.14 -3.60
N SER A 294 15.48 -21.46 -4.89
CA SER A 294 15.24 -20.50 -5.98
C SER A 294 13.80 -19.99 -5.99
N GLU A 295 12.83 -20.87 -5.70
CA GLU A 295 11.42 -20.50 -5.58
C GLU A 295 11.18 -19.52 -4.43
N ARG A 296 11.71 -19.80 -3.23
CA ARG A 296 11.57 -18.88 -2.10
C ARG A 296 12.23 -17.54 -2.38
N LEU A 297 13.38 -17.53 -3.05
CA LEU A 297 14.05 -16.30 -3.42
C LEU A 297 13.24 -15.47 -4.42
N LEU A 298 12.60 -16.11 -5.41
CA LEU A 298 11.71 -15.45 -6.35
C LEU A 298 10.46 -14.87 -5.64
N ASP A 299 9.90 -15.58 -4.66
CA ASP A 299 8.80 -15.04 -3.84
C ASP A 299 9.21 -13.77 -3.09
N LEU A 300 10.41 -13.75 -2.51
CA LEU A 300 10.93 -12.56 -1.81
C LEU A 300 11.18 -11.39 -2.78
N ILE A 301 11.53 -11.68 -4.04
CA ILE A 301 11.69 -10.67 -5.08
C ILE A 301 10.33 -10.10 -5.50
N ASP A 302 9.34 -10.96 -5.76
CA ASP A 302 7.97 -10.54 -6.07
C ASP A 302 7.38 -9.68 -4.94
N MET A 303 7.60 -10.10 -3.69
CA MET A 303 7.22 -9.35 -2.49
C MET A 303 7.92 -7.99 -2.42
N SER A 304 9.23 -7.92 -2.70
CA SER A 304 9.97 -6.65 -2.70
C SER A 304 9.48 -5.66 -3.76
N ILE A 305 8.98 -6.15 -4.90
CA ILE A 305 8.37 -5.32 -5.95
C ILE A 305 7.08 -4.70 -5.44
N VAL A 306 6.21 -5.48 -4.79
CA VAL A 306 4.97 -4.96 -4.18
C VAL A 306 5.30 -3.96 -3.07
N ASP A 307 6.21 -4.32 -2.17
CA ASP A 307 6.64 -3.44 -1.09
C ASP A 307 7.25 -2.13 -1.61
N PHE A 308 8.02 -2.16 -2.70
CA PHE A 308 8.57 -0.94 -3.27
C PHE A 308 7.50 -0.04 -3.90
N LEU A 309 6.52 -0.61 -4.61
CA LEU A 309 5.39 0.17 -5.13
C LEU A 309 4.63 0.85 -3.98
N LEU A 310 4.39 0.12 -2.89
CA LEU A 310 3.76 0.63 -1.67
C LEU A 310 4.65 1.60 -0.87
N GLN A 311 5.97 1.50 -1.00
CA GLN A 311 6.95 2.03 -0.04
C GLN A 311 6.82 1.43 1.38
N ASN A 312 6.57 0.13 1.45
CA ASN A 312 6.63 -0.62 2.69
C ASN A 312 8.09 -1.03 2.98
N GLY A 313 8.79 -0.25 3.80
CA GLY A 313 10.16 -0.54 4.19
C GLY A 313 10.30 -1.34 5.50
N ASP A 314 9.20 -1.85 6.06
CA ASP A 314 9.18 -2.51 7.38
C ASP A 314 9.06 -4.04 7.31
N ARG A 315 9.36 -4.67 6.15
CA ARG A 315 9.26 -6.13 6.01
C ARG A 315 10.44 -6.88 6.60
N HIS A 316 10.49 -6.91 7.93
CA HIS A 316 11.54 -7.55 8.71
C HIS A 316 11.34 -9.05 8.92
N HIS A 317 10.10 -9.50 8.88
CA HIS A 317 9.73 -10.91 8.77
C HIS A 317 8.86 -11.10 7.53
N TYR A 318 8.76 -12.35 7.11
CA TYR A 318 7.77 -12.78 6.13
C TYR A 318 7.15 -14.08 6.61
N GLU A 319 5.86 -14.21 6.38
CA GLU A 319 5.09 -15.37 6.80
C GLU A 319 4.94 -16.34 5.64
N THR A 320 5.02 -17.62 5.97
CA THR A 320 4.75 -18.69 5.02
C THR A 320 3.73 -19.65 5.55
N PHE A 321 2.86 -20.12 4.67
CA PHE A 321 1.91 -21.19 4.97
C PHE A 321 2.06 -22.25 3.89
N GLU A 322 2.42 -23.47 4.31
CA GLU A 322 3.00 -24.48 3.42
C GLU A 322 4.26 -23.89 2.74
N ASP A 323 4.38 -24.00 1.42
CA ASP A 323 5.54 -23.48 0.69
C ASP A 323 5.40 -22.00 0.24
N ARG A 324 4.23 -21.40 0.43
CA ARG A 324 3.88 -20.05 -0.04
C ARG A 324 4.41 -18.96 0.87
N THR A 325 4.88 -17.87 0.27
CA THR A 325 5.10 -16.58 0.95
C THR A 325 3.85 -15.71 0.93
N LEU A 326 3.49 -15.12 2.08
CA LEU A 326 2.29 -14.30 2.24
C LEU A 326 2.64 -12.80 2.33
N LEU A 327 1.79 -11.96 1.75
CA LEU A 327 1.85 -10.50 1.83
C LEU A 327 0.96 -10.00 2.98
N LEU A 328 1.38 -10.30 4.21
CA LEU A 328 0.70 -9.83 5.43
C LEU A 328 1.33 -8.52 5.94
N ASP A 329 0.57 -7.80 6.77
CA ASP A 329 0.97 -6.58 7.48
C ASP A 329 1.64 -5.51 6.58
N ASN A 330 0.86 -4.98 5.64
CA ASN A 330 1.31 -4.00 4.64
C ASN A 330 1.06 -2.53 5.08
N GLY A 331 0.53 -2.33 6.29
CA GLY A 331 0.14 -1.03 6.84
C GLY A 331 1.27 0.02 6.94
N LYS A 332 2.53 -0.37 6.72
CA LYS A 332 3.67 0.55 6.72
C LYS A 332 3.97 1.23 5.37
N GLY A 333 3.17 0.95 4.33
CA GLY A 333 3.24 1.62 3.03
C GLY A 333 2.52 2.97 2.97
N LEU A 334 2.64 3.68 1.85
CA LEU A 334 2.00 4.98 1.56
C LEU A 334 2.34 6.09 2.57
N GLY A 335 3.61 6.21 2.96
CA GLY A 335 4.03 7.22 3.94
C GLY A 335 4.35 8.57 3.33
N ASN A 336 5.10 8.56 2.22
CA ASN A 336 5.50 9.77 1.52
C ASN A 336 5.46 9.50 0.00
N PRO A 337 4.65 10.23 -0.78
CA PRO A 337 4.60 10.09 -2.24
C PRO A 337 5.79 10.75 -2.95
N TYR A 338 6.57 11.58 -2.27
CA TYR A 338 7.64 12.38 -2.86
C TYR A 338 9.04 11.76 -2.68
N ILE A 339 9.14 10.65 -1.96
CA ILE A 339 10.39 9.91 -1.72
C ILE A 339 10.23 8.46 -2.22
N ASP A 340 11.27 7.97 -2.88
CA ASP A 340 11.36 6.59 -3.36
C ASP A 340 12.56 5.88 -2.70
N HIS A 341 12.28 5.01 -1.73
CA HIS A 341 13.24 4.18 -1.02
C HIS A 341 13.64 2.96 -1.85
N ILE A 342 14.55 3.17 -2.81
CA ILE A 342 15.00 2.16 -3.79
C ILE A 342 15.61 0.92 -3.12
N ASP A 343 16.16 1.06 -1.93
CA ASP A 343 16.75 -0.05 -1.17
C ASP A 343 15.74 -1.13 -0.78
N ILE A 344 14.42 -0.86 -0.83
CA ILE A 344 13.38 -1.90 -0.73
C ILE A 344 13.52 -2.94 -1.86
N LEU A 345 14.00 -2.54 -3.05
CA LEU A 345 14.25 -3.45 -4.18
C LEU A 345 15.56 -4.25 -4.05
N ALA A 346 16.25 -4.20 -2.91
CA ALA A 346 17.51 -4.94 -2.71
C ALA A 346 17.46 -6.42 -3.09
N PRO A 347 16.40 -7.19 -2.77
CA PRO A 347 16.28 -8.56 -3.25
C PRO A 347 16.36 -8.65 -4.77
N PHE A 348 15.61 -7.82 -5.50
CA PHE A 348 15.59 -7.86 -6.95
C PHE A 348 16.95 -7.48 -7.54
N TYR A 349 17.50 -6.34 -7.11
CA TYR A 349 18.67 -5.78 -7.77
C TYR A 349 20.00 -6.44 -7.38
N GLN A 350 20.06 -7.10 -6.22
CA GLN A 350 21.24 -7.88 -5.84
C GLN A 350 21.22 -9.29 -6.45
N CYS A 351 20.03 -9.87 -6.60
CA CYS A 351 19.90 -11.24 -7.10
C CYS A 351 19.82 -11.33 -8.62
N CYS A 352 19.37 -10.25 -9.28
CA CYS A 352 19.17 -10.14 -10.72
C CYS A 352 18.42 -11.35 -11.30
N MET A 353 17.24 -11.62 -10.75
CA MET A 353 16.32 -12.64 -11.25
C MET A 353 14.88 -12.19 -11.00
N ILE A 354 13.95 -12.58 -11.87
CA ILE A 354 12.52 -12.28 -11.74
C ILE A 354 11.71 -13.37 -12.44
N ARG A 355 10.51 -13.69 -11.93
CA ARG A 355 9.61 -14.63 -12.61
C ARG A 355 9.17 -14.06 -13.95
N LYS A 356 9.17 -14.89 -14.99
CA LYS A 356 8.69 -14.48 -16.31
C LYS A 356 7.29 -13.87 -16.26
N ASN A 357 6.35 -14.52 -15.57
CA ASN A 357 4.97 -14.05 -15.44
C ASN A 357 4.86 -12.70 -14.70
N MET A 358 5.71 -12.46 -13.70
CA MET A 358 5.76 -11.17 -12.99
C MET A 358 6.24 -10.07 -13.94
N TRP A 359 7.32 -10.32 -14.66
CA TRP A 359 7.86 -9.36 -15.63
C TRP A 359 6.87 -9.01 -16.74
N GLU A 360 6.22 -10.02 -17.33
CA GLU A 360 5.19 -9.81 -18.35
C GLU A 360 4.02 -8.99 -17.81
N ARG A 361 3.58 -9.23 -16.57
CA ARG A 361 2.52 -8.42 -15.94
C ARG A 361 2.96 -6.99 -15.68
N LEU A 362 4.18 -6.75 -15.20
CA LEU A 362 4.70 -5.40 -15.01
C LEU A 362 4.64 -4.61 -16.32
N LEU A 363 5.11 -5.19 -17.43
CA LEU A 363 5.07 -4.58 -18.76
C LEU A 363 3.66 -4.20 -19.24
N MET A 364 2.62 -4.92 -18.81
CA MET A 364 1.23 -4.57 -19.12
C MET A 364 0.80 -3.25 -18.49
N PHE A 365 1.48 -2.80 -17.43
CA PHE A 365 1.16 -1.56 -16.72
C PHE A 365 2.05 -0.37 -17.09
N ALA A 366 2.89 -0.50 -18.13
CA ALA A 366 3.74 0.57 -18.63
C ALA A 366 2.96 1.85 -19.05
N GLY A 367 3.68 2.98 -19.06
CA GLY A 367 3.17 4.26 -19.56
C GLY A 367 1.97 4.83 -18.83
N GLY A 368 1.93 4.74 -17.50
CA GLY A 368 0.87 5.32 -16.68
C GLY A 368 -0.35 4.41 -16.45
N SER A 369 -0.30 3.18 -16.97
CA SER A 369 -1.45 2.27 -16.88
C SER A 369 -1.64 1.70 -15.47
N LEU A 370 -0.61 1.71 -14.62
CA LEU A 370 -0.70 1.23 -13.23
C LEU A 370 -1.61 2.13 -12.40
N SER A 371 -1.33 3.44 -12.36
CA SER A 371 -2.16 4.40 -11.60
C SER A 371 -3.61 4.43 -12.09
N GLU A 372 -3.82 4.42 -13.41
CA GLU A 372 -5.16 4.39 -14.01
C GLU A 372 -5.92 3.11 -13.65
N THR A 373 -5.22 1.97 -13.62
CA THR A 373 -5.80 0.69 -13.20
C THR A 373 -6.24 0.75 -11.75
N ILE A 374 -5.36 1.19 -10.85
CA ILE A 374 -5.69 1.32 -9.43
C ILE A 374 -6.89 2.25 -9.24
N ARG A 375 -6.89 3.43 -9.89
CA ARG A 375 -8.01 4.38 -9.85
C ARG A 375 -9.34 3.73 -10.24
N LYS A 376 -9.34 2.90 -11.30
CA LYS A 376 -10.54 2.19 -11.76
C LYS A 376 -11.02 1.09 -10.80
N LEU A 377 -10.13 0.49 -10.02
CA LEU A 377 -10.44 -0.62 -9.13
C LEU A 377 -10.92 -0.16 -7.74
N ILE A 378 -10.36 0.93 -7.22
CA ILE A 378 -10.69 1.45 -5.88
C ILE A 378 -11.88 2.43 -5.86
N VAL A 379 -12.44 2.78 -7.03
CA VAL A 379 -13.49 3.82 -7.13
C VAL A 379 -14.77 3.50 -6.33
N ASN A 380 -15.04 2.21 -6.11
CA ASN A 380 -16.22 1.74 -5.38
C ASN A 380 -15.92 1.38 -3.92
N GLU A 381 -14.72 1.71 -3.42
CA GLU A 381 -14.38 1.53 -2.01
C GLU A 381 -15.30 2.38 -1.12
N PRO A 382 -15.87 1.83 -0.03
CA PRO A 382 -16.80 2.57 0.84
C PRO A 382 -16.24 3.90 1.38
N LEU A 383 -14.94 3.98 1.62
CA LEU A 383 -14.26 5.18 2.13
C LEU A 383 -13.38 5.86 1.07
N HIS A 384 -13.82 5.85 -0.20
CA HIS A 384 -13.14 6.54 -1.29
C HIS A 384 -12.98 8.06 -1.00
N PRO A 385 -11.82 8.68 -1.30
CA PRO A 385 -10.63 8.10 -1.94
C PRO A 385 -9.72 7.29 -1.00
N ILE A 386 -9.20 6.17 -1.50
CA ILE A 386 -8.23 5.33 -0.76
C ILE A 386 -6.78 5.78 -1.01
N VAL A 387 -6.44 6.05 -2.28
CA VAL A 387 -5.09 6.50 -2.69
C VAL A 387 -5.25 7.84 -3.41
N ILE A 388 -4.55 8.87 -2.92
CA ILE A 388 -4.59 10.22 -3.50
C ILE A 388 -3.63 10.36 -4.68
N GLU A 389 -3.85 11.38 -5.51
CA GLU A 389 -3.12 11.58 -6.77
C GLU A 389 -1.59 11.56 -6.63
N PRO A 390 -0.96 12.22 -5.64
CA PRO A 390 0.49 12.14 -5.48
C PRO A 390 1.02 10.70 -5.30
N HIS A 391 0.27 9.85 -4.61
CA HIS A 391 0.64 8.43 -4.45
C HIS A 391 0.39 7.63 -5.73
N LEU A 392 -0.66 7.95 -6.49
CA LEU A 392 -0.92 7.34 -7.81
C LEU A 392 0.19 7.67 -8.81
N GLU A 393 0.62 8.92 -8.90
CA GLU A 393 1.77 9.35 -9.72
C GLU A 393 3.07 8.66 -9.28
N ALA A 394 3.26 8.51 -7.96
CA ALA A 394 4.42 7.81 -7.43
C ALA A 394 4.45 6.33 -7.82
N LEU A 395 3.32 5.65 -7.96
CA LEU A 395 3.29 4.25 -8.44
C LEU A 395 3.87 4.12 -9.84
N ASP A 396 3.50 5.00 -10.77
CA ASP A 396 4.03 4.97 -12.14
C ASP A 396 5.51 5.35 -12.19
N ARG A 397 5.94 6.31 -11.36
CA ARG A 397 7.36 6.67 -11.21
C ARG A 397 8.18 5.51 -10.67
N ARG A 398 7.68 4.80 -9.66
CA ARG A 398 8.33 3.61 -9.07
C ARG A 398 8.36 2.44 -10.05
N LEU A 399 7.33 2.26 -10.86
CA LEU A 399 7.32 1.23 -11.90
C LEU A 399 8.46 1.44 -12.91
N LYS A 400 8.78 2.70 -13.27
CA LYS A 400 9.96 3.01 -14.10
C LYS A 400 11.27 2.59 -13.41
N ILE A 401 11.39 2.80 -12.11
CA ILE A 401 12.56 2.37 -11.35
C ILE A 401 12.71 0.84 -11.39
N ILE A 402 11.62 0.08 -11.29
CA ILE A 402 11.64 -1.39 -11.43
C ILE A 402 12.14 -1.81 -12.82
N TYR A 403 11.69 -1.14 -13.89
CA TYR A 403 12.18 -1.39 -15.25
C TYR A 403 13.68 -1.11 -15.39
N SER A 404 14.18 -0.05 -14.74
CA SER A 404 15.61 0.24 -14.71
C SER A 404 16.42 -0.87 -14.07
N VAL A 405 15.95 -1.43 -12.95
CA VAL A 405 16.61 -2.57 -12.30
C VAL A 405 16.70 -3.75 -13.24
N TYR A 406 15.59 -4.08 -13.92
CA TYR A 406 15.55 -5.17 -14.90
C TYR A 406 16.59 -4.98 -16.02
N GLU A 407 16.61 -3.81 -16.65
CA GLU A 407 17.53 -3.49 -17.76
C GLU A 407 19.00 -3.55 -17.32
N ILE A 408 19.30 -3.00 -16.15
CA ILE A 408 20.65 -3.03 -15.59
C ILE A 408 21.07 -4.48 -15.31
N CYS A 409 20.21 -5.27 -14.67
CA CYS A 409 20.49 -6.67 -14.39
C CYS A 409 20.68 -7.48 -15.68
N LYS A 410 19.81 -7.30 -16.68
CA LYS A 410 19.91 -7.97 -17.99
C LYS A 410 21.26 -7.74 -18.67
N ASN A 411 21.83 -6.54 -18.55
CA ASN A 411 23.13 -6.23 -19.13
C ASN A 411 24.32 -6.76 -18.31
N ARG A 412 24.13 -7.00 -17.00
CA ARG A 412 25.20 -7.41 -16.08
C ARG A 412 25.42 -8.91 -16.01
N ILE A 413 24.39 -9.71 -16.25
CA ILE A 413 24.49 -11.16 -16.12
C ILE A 413 24.56 -11.82 -17.50
N SER A 414 25.43 -12.83 -17.64
CA SER A 414 25.52 -13.63 -18.87
C SER A 414 24.42 -14.69 -18.98
N ARG A 415 23.66 -14.93 -17.91
CA ARG A 415 22.54 -15.90 -17.84
C ARG A 415 21.21 -15.16 -18.01
N ASP A 416 20.15 -15.87 -18.36
CA ASP A 416 18.82 -15.28 -18.42
C ASP A 416 18.40 -14.72 -17.04
N ILE A 417 17.88 -13.50 -17.02
CA ILE A 417 17.30 -12.84 -15.85
C ILE A 417 15.90 -13.40 -15.55
N LEU A 418 15.19 -13.82 -16.59
CA LEU A 418 13.88 -14.44 -16.46
C LEU A 418 14.04 -15.87 -15.93
N LYS A 419 13.16 -16.21 -14.98
CA LYS A 419 13.08 -17.53 -14.36
C LYS A 419 11.69 -18.11 -14.51
#